data_AF-A0A532V0Q6-F1
#
_entry.id   AF-A0A532V0Q6-F1
#
_cell.length_a   1.000
_cell.length_b   1.000
_cell.length_c   1.000
_cell.angle_alpha   90.00
_cell.angle_beta   90.00
_cell.angle_gamma   90.00
#
_symmetry.space_group_name_H-M   'P 1'
#
loop_
_entity.id
_entity.type
_entity.pdbx_description
1 polymer ?
#
loop_
_entity_poly.entity_id
_entity_poly.type
_entity_poly.pdbx_seq_one_letter_code
_entity_poly.pdbx_strand_id
1 'polypeptide(L)'
;MQIIEILKEKKTSILRRWRDQIVDTYPKDSRAFFKNQKDRFANPVGHLIERTTEEVFQTVVADDMPVLTTSLEEFIKVRSVQELSPAQAIGFVLKFKDAVRAELKEDIEAKELHHELHNIETRIDKMTLIVFDSYCNARETLFQIKIREIKSQTYTIMNAKPLEPSDSGGG
;
A
#
# COMPACT_ATOMS: atom_id res chain seq x y z
N MET A 1 1.08 -15.69 -24.23
CA MET A 1 -0.37 -15.49 -24.03
C MET A 1 -0.75 -14.16 -24.66
N GLN A 2 -1.85 -14.11 -25.41
CA GLN A 2 -2.23 -12.93 -26.20
C GLN A 2 -2.59 -11.73 -25.30
N ILE A 3 -3.20 -11.98 -24.14
CA ILE A 3 -3.53 -10.91 -23.18
C ILE A 3 -2.29 -10.24 -22.61
N ILE A 4 -1.18 -10.98 -22.45
CA ILE A 4 0.06 -10.47 -21.86
C ILE A 4 0.68 -9.39 -22.75
N GLU A 5 0.64 -9.57 -24.07
CA GLU A 5 1.16 -8.57 -25.00
C GLU A 5 0.29 -7.31 -25.02
N ILE A 6 -1.04 -7.47 -24.95
CA ILE A 6 -1.97 -6.33 -24.86
C ILE A 6 -1.79 -5.57 -23.54
N LEU A 7 -1.59 -6.28 -22.43
CA LEU A 7 -1.27 -5.66 -21.14
C LEU A 7 0.00 -4.83 -21.25
N LYS A 8 1.08 -5.37 -21.84
CA LYS A 8 2.35 -4.64 -22.04
C LYS A 8 2.16 -3.41 -22.93
N GLU A 9 1.40 -3.53 -24.01
CA GLU A 9 1.08 -2.43 -24.93
C GLU A 9 0.30 -1.31 -24.22
N LYS A 10 -0.72 -1.68 -23.44
CA LYS A 10 -1.58 -0.73 -22.72
C LYS A 10 -1.08 -0.34 -21.33
N LYS A 11 0.12 -0.80 -20.95
CA LYS A 11 0.71 -0.64 -19.60
C LYS A 11 0.59 0.78 -19.07
N THR A 12 0.99 1.78 -19.85
CA THR A 12 0.99 3.19 -19.43
C THR A 12 -0.41 3.67 -19.07
N SER A 13 -1.44 3.29 -19.86
CA SER A 13 -2.82 3.69 -19.60
C SER A 13 -3.39 3.01 -18.37
N ILE A 14 -3.13 1.70 -18.23
CA ILE A 14 -3.54 0.90 -17.07
C ILE A 14 -2.93 1.45 -15.78
N LEU A 15 -1.61 1.67 -15.77
CA LEU A 15 -0.91 2.22 -14.61
C LEU A 15 -1.43 3.61 -14.24
N ARG A 16 -1.65 4.49 -15.21
CA ARG A 16 -2.23 5.81 -14.96
C ARG A 16 -3.58 5.69 -14.27
N ARG A 17 -4.52 4.94 -14.86
CA ARG A 17 -5.87 4.72 -14.30
C ARG A 17 -5.80 4.13 -12.89
N TRP A 18 -4.95 3.13 -12.70
CA TRP A 18 -4.83 2.46 -11.41
C TRP A 18 -4.24 3.37 -10.34
N ARG A 19 -3.20 4.15 -10.67
CA ARG A 19 -2.61 5.15 -9.76
C ARG A 19 -3.62 6.22 -9.37
N ASP A 20 -4.44 6.68 -10.30
CA ASP A 20 -5.54 7.61 -10.00
C ASP A 20 -6.52 7.03 -8.97
N GLN A 21 -6.93 5.77 -9.16
CA GLN A 21 -7.80 5.07 -8.20
C GLN A 21 -7.14 4.90 -6.82
N ILE A 22 -5.82 4.69 -6.77
CA ILE A 22 -5.06 4.65 -5.50
C ILE A 22 -5.09 6.02 -4.82
N VAL A 23 -4.77 7.08 -5.55
CA VAL A 23 -4.76 8.45 -5.00
C VAL A 23 -6.15 8.84 -4.47
N ASP A 24 -7.21 8.39 -5.12
CA ASP A 24 -8.59 8.65 -4.68
C ASP A 24 -8.98 7.96 -3.35
N THR A 25 -8.18 7.01 -2.87
CA THR A 25 -8.37 6.43 -1.53
C THR A 25 -7.88 7.34 -0.39
N TYR A 26 -7.13 8.39 -0.71
CA TYR A 26 -6.62 9.35 0.27
C TYR A 26 -7.61 10.51 0.50
N PRO A 27 -7.50 11.23 1.64
CA PRO A 27 -8.26 12.46 1.89
C PRO A 27 -8.04 13.49 0.77
N LYS A 28 -9.09 14.28 0.46
CA LYS A 28 -9.09 15.23 -0.67
C LYS A 28 -7.88 16.18 -0.66
N ASP A 29 -7.49 16.64 0.52
CA ASP A 29 -6.41 17.61 0.72
C ASP A 29 -5.04 17.03 0.30
N SER A 30 -4.85 15.72 0.42
CA SER A 30 -3.62 15.03 0.00
C SER A 30 -3.62 14.68 -1.50
N ARG A 31 -4.78 14.57 -2.15
CA ARG A 31 -4.87 14.15 -3.57
C ARG A 31 -4.23 15.15 -4.52
N ALA A 32 -4.54 16.44 -4.35
CA ALA A 32 -3.99 17.49 -5.20
C ALA A 32 -2.46 17.56 -5.08
N PHE A 33 -1.94 17.36 -3.86
CA PHE A 33 -0.52 17.28 -3.60
C PHE A 33 0.13 16.11 -4.34
N PHE A 34 -0.43 14.90 -4.21
CA PHE A 34 0.12 13.71 -4.87
C PHE A 34 0.12 13.80 -6.40
N LYS A 35 -0.86 14.48 -7.01
CA LYS A 35 -0.96 14.62 -8.48
C LYS A 35 -0.06 15.73 -9.03
N ASN A 36 0.10 16.83 -8.30
CA ASN A 36 0.76 18.04 -8.83
C ASN A 36 2.24 18.16 -8.43
N GLN A 37 2.66 17.52 -7.32
CA GLN A 37 4.04 17.60 -6.86
C GLN A 37 4.89 16.49 -7.48
N LYS A 38 5.82 16.88 -8.36
CA LYS A 38 6.71 15.96 -9.10
C LYS A 38 8.03 15.67 -8.40
N ASP A 39 8.42 16.50 -7.44
CA ASP A 39 9.65 16.27 -6.66
C ASP A 39 9.44 15.07 -5.72
N ARG A 40 10.30 14.05 -5.83
CA ARG A 40 10.20 12.80 -5.05
C ARG A 40 10.47 12.97 -3.55
N PHE A 41 11.25 13.99 -3.17
CA PHE A 41 11.53 14.29 -1.77
C PHE A 41 10.37 15.05 -1.14
N ALA A 42 9.71 15.92 -1.93
CA ALA A 42 8.48 16.57 -1.51
C ALA A 42 7.28 15.61 -1.53
N ASN A 43 7.22 14.65 -2.46
CA ASN A 43 6.11 13.72 -2.64
C ASN A 43 6.56 12.24 -2.55
N PRO A 44 7.02 11.78 -1.37
CA PRO A 44 7.51 10.41 -1.21
C PRO A 44 6.41 9.36 -1.41
N VAL A 45 5.16 9.67 -1.04
CA VAL A 45 4.02 8.76 -1.21
C VAL A 45 3.65 8.59 -2.68
N GLY A 46 3.62 9.68 -3.45
CA GLY A 46 3.38 9.61 -4.90
C GLY A 46 4.45 8.78 -5.61
N HIS A 47 5.72 8.99 -5.29
CA HIS A 47 6.81 8.19 -5.86
C HIS A 47 6.72 6.71 -5.48
N LEU A 48 6.35 6.41 -4.23
CA LEU A 48 6.14 5.03 -3.77
C LEU A 48 4.98 4.37 -4.53
N ILE A 49 3.87 5.07 -4.76
CA ILE A 49 2.75 4.58 -5.58
C ILE A 49 3.23 4.24 -6.99
N GLU A 50 4.03 5.10 -7.62
CA GLU A 50 4.57 4.86 -8.97
C GLU A 50 5.41 3.58 -9.03
N ARG A 51 6.38 3.44 -8.12
CA ARG A 51 7.27 2.28 -8.06
C ARG A 51 6.51 1.00 -7.74
N THR A 52 5.63 1.03 -6.74
CA THR A 52 4.87 -0.16 -6.33
C THR A 52 3.92 -0.64 -7.41
N THR A 53 3.20 0.26 -8.08
CA THR A 53 2.30 -0.14 -9.18
C THR A 53 3.06 -0.68 -10.38
N GLU A 54 4.24 -0.13 -10.67
CA GLU A 54 5.13 -0.62 -11.73
C GLU A 54 5.62 -2.04 -11.45
N GLU A 55 6.11 -2.29 -10.24
CA GLU A 55 6.58 -3.61 -9.81
C GLU A 55 5.44 -4.63 -9.82
N VAL A 56 4.29 -4.33 -9.19
CA VAL A 56 3.13 -5.24 -9.17
C VAL A 56 2.66 -5.58 -10.57
N PHE A 57 2.62 -4.60 -11.48
CA PHE A 57 2.27 -4.85 -12.87
C PHE A 57 3.22 -5.87 -13.52
N GLN A 58 4.53 -5.66 -13.37
CA GLN A 58 5.55 -6.57 -13.92
C GLN A 58 5.42 -7.97 -13.33
N THR A 59 5.24 -8.08 -12.02
CA THR A 59 5.05 -9.35 -11.30
C THR A 59 3.85 -10.14 -11.83
N VAL A 60 2.68 -9.49 -11.96
CA VAL A 60 1.46 -10.14 -12.46
C VAL A 60 1.62 -10.58 -13.93
N VAL A 61 2.27 -9.76 -14.75
CA VAL A 61 2.51 -10.06 -16.16
C VAL A 61 3.51 -11.21 -16.34
N ALA A 62 4.56 -11.26 -15.53
CA ALA A 62 5.58 -12.31 -15.56
C ALA A 62 5.09 -13.65 -15.00
N ASP A 63 3.97 -13.69 -14.26
CA ASP A 63 3.55 -14.82 -13.41
C ASP A 63 4.60 -15.23 -12.37
N ASP A 64 5.53 -14.33 -12.10
CA ASP A 64 6.60 -14.54 -11.14
C ASP A 64 6.11 -14.01 -9.81
N MET A 65 5.20 -14.75 -9.17
CA MET A 65 4.64 -14.38 -7.87
C MET A 65 5.70 -14.63 -6.78
N PRO A 66 6.48 -13.62 -6.34
CA PRO A 66 7.58 -13.81 -5.42
C PRO A 66 7.11 -13.52 -3.99
N VAL A 67 8.04 -13.64 -3.05
CA VAL A 67 8.01 -12.89 -1.79
C VAL A 67 7.72 -11.41 -2.12
N LEU A 68 6.95 -10.70 -1.30
CA LEU A 68 6.58 -9.30 -1.56
C LEU A 68 7.79 -8.49 -2.03
N THR A 69 7.61 -7.71 -3.09
CA THR A 69 8.67 -6.79 -3.51
C THR A 69 8.92 -5.76 -2.41
N THR A 70 10.16 -5.29 -2.28
CA THR A 70 10.55 -4.31 -1.25
C THR A 70 9.67 -3.06 -1.31
N SER A 71 9.33 -2.57 -2.51
CA SER A 71 8.46 -1.40 -2.63
C SER A 71 7.03 -1.67 -2.17
N LEU A 72 6.49 -2.87 -2.44
CA LEU A 72 5.15 -3.24 -2.02
C LEU A 72 5.09 -3.37 -0.50
N GLU A 73 6.07 -3.99 0.13
CA GLU A 73 6.16 -4.04 1.60
C GLU A 73 6.23 -2.64 2.21
N GLU A 74 7.08 -1.76 1.67
CA GLU A 74 7.20 -0.37 2.13
C GLU A 74 5.87 0.38 1.97
N PHE A 75 5.19 0.21 0.83
CA PHE A 75 3.91 0.83 0.60
C PHE A 75 2.84 0.36 1.59
N ILE A 76 2.79 -0.95 1.87
CA ILE A 76 1.88 -1.50 2.86
C ILE A 76 2.21 -0.99 4.27
N LYS A 77 3.49 -0.91 4.65
CA LYS A 77 3.91 -0.33 5.93
C LYS A 77 3.46 1.12 6.07
N VAL A 78 3.68 1.94 5.05
CA VAL A 78 3.24 3.35 5.03
C VAL A 78 1.72 3.44 5.18
N ARG A 79 0.96 2.62 4.45
CA ARG A 79 -0.52 2.60 4.55
C ARG A 79 -1.03 2.02 5.86
N SER A 80 -0.26 1.18 6.56
CA SER A 80 -0.65 0.57 7.83
C SER A 80 -0.64 1.53 9.02
N VAL A 81 0.14 2.61 8.92
CA VAL A 81 0.27 3.67 9.94
C VAL A 81 -0.55 4.92 9.63
N GLN A 82 -1.07 5.05 8.40
CA GLN A 82 -2.00 6.11 8.02
C GLN A 82 -3.41 5.84 8.57
N GLU A 83 -4.25 6.88 8.60
CA GLU A 83 -5.67 6.79 8.96
C GLU A 83 -6.52 6.15 7.85
N LEU A 84 -6.16 4.94 7.44
CA LEU A 84 -6.90 4.13 6.48
C LEU A 84 -7.48 2.90 7.19
N SER A 85 -8.71 2.53 6.83
CA SER A 85 -9.21 1.19 7.17
C SER A 85 -8.37 0.10 6.50
N PRO A 86 -8.33 -1.13 7.06
CA PRO A 86 -7.64 -2.26 6.42
C PRO A 86 -8.05 -2.46 4.96
N ALA A 87 -9.36 -2.39 4.67
CA ALA A 87 -9.89 -2.54 3.32
C ALA A 87 -9.38 -1.44 2.36
N GLN A 88 -9.25 -0.19 2.82
CA GLN A 88 -8.66 0.88 2.02
C GLN A 88 -7.16 0.68 1.81
N ALA A 89 -6.44 0.21 2.83
CA ALA A 89 -5.00 0.01 2.77
C ALA A 89 -4.59 -1.05 1.74
N ILE A 90 -5.34 -2.16 1.66
CA ILE A 90 -5.01 -3.30 0.77
C ILE A 90 -5.82 -3.33 -0.53
N GLY A 91 -7.01 -2.74 -0.54
CA GLY A 91 -7.98 -2.87 -1.64
C GLY A 91 -7.50 -2.31 -2.97
N PHE A 92 -6.41 -1.53 -2.98
CA PHE A 92 -5.81 -1.07 -4.23
C PHE A 92 -5.34 -2.21 -5.13
N VAL A 93 -4.92 -3.35 -4.60
CA VAL A 93 -4.49 -4.49 -5.41
C VAL A 93 -5.66 -4.99 -6.25
N LEU A 94 -6.86 -5.05 -5.68
CA LEU A 94 -8.08 -5.41 -6.40
C LEU A 94 -8.48 -4.35 -7.43
N LYS A 95 -8.21 -3.06 -7.17
CA LYS A 95 -8.42 -1.98 -8.15
C LYS A 95 -7.59 -2.13 -9.42
N PHE A 96 -6.51 -2.90 -9.37
CA PHE A 96 -5.78 -3.24 -10.59
C PHE A 96 -6.67 -3.99 -11.60
N LYS A 97 -7.56 -4.88 -11.14
CA LYS A 97 -8.52 -5.59 -12.00
C LYS A 97 -9.46 -4.63 -12.70
N ASP A 98 -9.99 -3.65 -11.96
CA ASP A 98 -10.88 -2.62 -12.50
C ASP A 98 -10.16 -1.83 -13.61
N ALA A 99 -8.88 -1.51 -13.40
CA ALA A 99 -8.08 -0.80 -14.39
C ALA A 99 -7.82 -1.64 -15.66
N VAL A 100 -7.45 -2.91 -15.50
CA VAL A 100 -7.24 -3.84 -16.62
C VAL A 100 -8.53 -4.02 -17.43
N ARG A 101 -9.66 -4.32 -16.77
CA ARG A 101 -10.96 -4.49 -17.44
C ARG A 101 -11.39 -3.26 -18.21
N ALA A 102 -11.20 -2.07 -17.64
CA ALA A 102 -11.57 -0.83 -18.29
C ALA A 102 -10.74 -0.55 -19.55
N GLU A 103 -9.43 -0.81 -19.51
CA GLU A 103 -8.53 -0.51 -20.63
C GLU A 103 -8.55 -1.59 -21.72
N LEU A 104 -8.84 -2.84 -21.37
CA LEU A 104 -8.83 -3.97 -22.30
C LEU A 104 -10.22 -4.37 -22.79
N LYS A 105 -11.30 -3.65 -22.42
CA LYS A 105 -12.69 -4.06 -22.72
C LYS A 105 -12.89 -4.45 -24.20
N GLU A 106 -12.52 -3.56 -25.12
CA GLU A 106 -12.68 -3.77 -26.56
C GLU A 106 -11.82 -4.94 -27.07
N ASP A 107 -10.59 -5.08 -26.56
CA ASP A 107 -9.70 -6.19 -26.90
C ASP A 107 -10.24 -7.54 -26.42
N ILE A 108 -10.79 -7.56 -25.20
CA ILE A 108 -11.35 -8.78 -24.59
C ILE A 108 -12.53 -9.26 -25.42
N GLU A 109 -13.42 -8.35 -25.82
CA GLU A 109 -14.58 -8.65 -26.66
C GLU A 109 -14.17 -9.09 -28.06
N ALA A 110 -13.25 -8.36 -28.71
CA ALA A 110 -12.85 -8.64 -30.09
C ALA A 110 -12.01 -9.93 -30.26
N LYS A 111 -11.25 -10.31 -29.22
CA LYS A 111 -10.30 -11.43 -29.26
C LYS A 111 -10.71 -12.59 -28.34
N GLU A 112 -11.92 -12.54 -27.76
CA GLU A 112 -12.50 -13.54 -26.85
C GLU A 112 -11.58 -13.92 -25.66
N LEU A 113 -10.88 -12.94 -25.09
CA LEU A 113 -9.81 -13.17 -24.10
C LEU A 113 -10.30 -13.42 -22.66
N HIS A 114 -11.57 -13.78 -22.47
CA HIS A 114 -12.18 -13.92 -21.14
C HIS A 114 -11.45 -14.94 -20.24
N HIS A 115 -11.02 -16.08 -20.82
CA HIS A 115 -10.28 -17.09 -20.08
C HIS A 115 -8.88 -16.61 -19.69
N GLU A 116 -8.17 -15.90 -20.59
CA GLU A 116 -6.87 -15.33 -20.28
C GLU A 116 -6.97 -14.23 -19.22
N LEU A 117 -8.01 -13.39 -19.29
CA LEU A 117 -8.31 -12.38 -18.28
C LEU A 117 -8.54 -13.01 -16.91
N HIS A 118 -9.30 -14.10 -16.84
CA HIS A 118 -9.53 -14.81 -15.59
C HIS A 118 -8.23 -15.31 -14.94
N ASN A 119 -7.26 -15.76 -15.74
CA ASN A 119 -5.94 -16.14 -15.22
C ASN A 119 -5.19 -14.95 -14.63
N ILE A 120 -5.21 -13.79 -15.29
CA ILE A 120 -4.62 -12.54 -14.76
C ILE A 120 -5.31 -12.13 -13.45
N GLU A 121 -6.63 -12.19 -13.40
CA GLU A 121 -7.39 -11.85 -12.19
C GLU A 121 -7.08 -12.79 -11.03
N THR A 122 -6.88 -14.08 -11.31
CA THR A 122 -6.46 -15.07 -10.31
C THR A 122 -5.07 -14.77 -9.75
N ARG A 123 -4.12 -14.29 -10.59
CA ARG A 123 -2.81 -13.82 -10.12
C ARG A 123 -2.94 -12.62 -9.19
N ILE A 124 -3.80 -11.67 -9.55
CA ILE A 124 -4.06 -10.48 -8.72
C ILE A 124 -4.70 -10.86 -7.37
N ASP A 125 -5.61 -11.83 -7.35
CA ASP A 125 -6.20 -12.33 -6.09
C ASP A 125 -5.17 -12.97 -5.18
N LYS A 126 -4.32 -13.84 -5.72
CA LYS A 126 -3.20 -14.43 -4.98
C LYS A 126 -2.30 -13.33 -4.38
N MET A 127 -2.02 -12.27 -5.14
CA MET A 127 -1.21 -11.15 -4.64
C MET A 127 -1.89 -10.40 -3.52
N THR A 128 -3.22 -10.27 -3.59
CA THR A 128 -4.01 -9.60 -2.55
C THR A 128 -3.87 -10.35 -1.21
N LEU A 129 -3.84 -11.68 -1.23
CA LEU A 129 -3.62 -12.49 -0.02
C LEU A 129 -2.22 -12.28 0.57
N ILE A 130 -1.18 -12.27 -0.27
CA ILE A 130 0.20 -11.99 0.15
C ILE A 130 0.30 -10.59 0.79
N VAL A 131 -0.32 -9.59 0.15
CA VAL A 131 -0.39 -8.22 0.66
C VAL A 131 -1.14 -8.14 2.00
N PHE A 132 -2.20 -8.91 2.16
CA PHE A 132 -2.95 -8.98 3.40
C PHE A 132 -2.08 -9.51 4.55
N ASP A 133 -1.31 -10.56 4.34
CA ASP A 133 -0.39 -11.09 5.35
C ASP A 133 0.65 -10.04 5.77
N SER A 134 1.24 -9.33 4.80
CA SER A 134 2.19 -8.24 5.07
C SER A 134 1.56 -7.10 5.88
N TYR A 135 0.33 -6.73 5.56
CA TYR A 135 -0.42 -5.71 6.28
C TYR A 135 -0.67 -6.12 7.73
N CYS A 136 -1.10 -7.37 7.95
CA CYS A 136 -1.31 -7.92 9.29
C CYS A 136 -0.02 -7.89 10.11
N ASN A 137 1.11 -8.32 9.53
CA ASN A 137 2.42 -8.29 10.19
C ASN A 137 2.85 -6.86 10.56
N ALA A 138 2.63 -5.88 9.67
CA ALA A 138 2.94 -4.48 9.93
C ALA A 138 2.08 -3.92 11.08
N ARG A 139 0.79 -4.23 11.10
CA ARG A 139 -0.14 -3.83 12.17
C ARG A 139 0.21 -4.45 13.52
N GLU A 140 0.54 -5.74 13.53
CA GLU A 140 0.99 -6.43 14.74
C GLU A 140 2.25 -5.79 15.30
N THR A 141 3.25 -5.56 14.44
CA THR A 141 4.50 -4.90 14.83
C THR A 141 4.24 -3.53 15.45
N LEU A 142 3.37 -2.72 14.83
CA LEU A 142 2.97 -1.41 15.37
C LEU A 142 2.34 -1.52 16.75
N PHE A 143 1.44 -2.49 16.95
CA PHE A 143 0.82 -2.71 18.26
C PHE A 143 1.82 -3.17 19.30
N GLN A 144 2.75 -4.06 18.95
CA GLN A 144 3.81 -4.48 19.86
C GLN A 144 4.69 -3.30 20.30
N ILE A 145 5.03 -2.39 19.38
CA ILE A 145 5.77 -1.16 19.69
C ILE A 145 4.99 -0.31 20.70
N LYS A 146 3.70 -0.04 20.44
CA LYS A 146 2.83 0.74 21.34
C LYS A 146 2.74 0.13 22.73
N ILE A 147 2.58 -1.19 22.82
CA ILE A 147 2.51 -1.91 24.11
C ILE A 147 3.84 -1.77 24.87
N ARG A 148 4.98 -1.91 24.19
CA ARG A 148 6.31 -1.76 24.82
C ARG A 148 6.52 -0.34 25.35
N GLU A 149 6.11 0.67 24.58
CA GLU A 149 6.21 2.08 24.96
C GLU A 149 5.38 2.39 26.20
N ILE A 150 4.12 1.95 26.24
CA ILE A 150 3.22 2.13 27.40
C ILE A 150 3.82 1.46 28.66
N LYS A 151 4.34 0.23 28.51
CA LYS A 151 5.00 -0.48 29.63
C LYS A 151 6.21 0.30 30.13
N SER A 152 7.08 0.77 29.23
CA SER A 152 8.27 1.57 29.59
C SER A 152 7.90 2.84 30.34
N GLN A 153 6.91 3.61 29.86
CA GLN A 153 6.44 4.83 30.52
C GLN A 153 5.90 4.53 31.93
N THR A 154 5.12 3.45 32.06
CA THR A 154 4.58 3.01 33.36
C THR A 154 5.71 2.67 34.34
N TYR A 155 6.73 1.93 33.90
CA TYR A 155 7.91 1.62 34.72
C TYR A 155 8.69 2.88 35.12
N THR A 156 8.82 3.88 34.25
CA THR A 156 9.49 5.15 34.59
C THR A 156 8.71 5.93 35.65
N ILE A 157 7.38 6.01 35.54
CA ILE A 157 6.53 6.72 36.51
C ILE A 157 6.52 6.01 37.87
N MET A 158 6.41 4.68 37.88
CA MET A 158 6.41 3.90 39.12
C MET A 158 7.77 3.95 39.86
N ASN A 159 8.87 4.13 39.14
CA ASN A 159 10.22 4.20 39.72
C ASN A 159 10.74 5.64 39.88
N ALA A 160 9.96 6.65 39.47
CA ALA A 160 10.30 8.04 39.75
C ALA A 160 10.06 8.31 41.25
N LYS A 161 11.14 8.57 41.99
CA LYS A 161 11.09 8.94 43.41
C LYS A 161 10.21 10.20 43.57
N PRO A 162 9.30 10.29 44.56
CA PRO A 162 8.55 11.52 44.81
C PRO A 162 9.52 12.67 45.05
N LEU A 163 9.26 13.83 44.44
CA LEU A 163 9.97 15.06 44.79
C LEU A 163 9.66 15.35 46.26
N GLU A 164 10.63 15.12 47.15
CA GLU A 164 10.53 15.52 48.54
C GLU A 164 10.37 17.06 48.57
N PRO A 165 9.39 17.60 49.32
CA PRO A 165 9.26 19.04 49.46
C PRO A 165 10.55 19.58 50.08
N SER A 166 11.13 20.59 49.44
CA SER A 166 12.30 21.28 49.98
C SER A 166 11.92 21.91 51.31
N ASP A 167 12.37 21.31 52.42
CA ASP A 167 12.31 21.92 53.74
C ASP A 167 13.19 23.17 53.73
N SER A 168 12.57 24.29 53.39
CA SER A 168 13.01 25.61 53.79
C SER A 168 12.58 25.85 55.24
N GLY A 169 13.32 25.26 56.17
CA GLY A 169 13.34 25.62 57.60
C GLY A 169 14.79 25.45 58.05
N GLY A 170 15.55 26.48 58.44
CA GLY A 170 15.18 27.55 59.34
C GLY A 170 15.92 27.28 60.66
N GLY A 171 16.97 28.05 60.95
CA GLY A 171 17.74 27.98 62.21
C GLY A 171 19.24 28.00 62.00
#